data_AF-A0A6A6NVD1-F1
#
_entry.id   AF-A0A6A6NVD1-F1
#
_cell.length_a   1.000
_cell.length_b   1.000
_cell.length_c   1.000
_cell.angle_alpha   90.00
_cell.angle_beta   90.00
_cell.angle_gamma   90.00
#
_symmetry.space_group_name_H-M   'P 1'
#
loop_
_entity.id
_entity.type
_entity.pdbx_description
1 polymer ?
#
loop_
_entity_poly.entity_id
_entity_poly.type
_entity_poly.pdbx_seq_one_letter_code
_entity_poly.pdbx_strand_id
1 'polypeptide(L)'
;MHLMYTTDLATGKRVYTLKKVVDGEATQSAHPARFSPDDQYSRHRVTLKRRYGLLPSQLQKQVTQDLQPKPVKEDEKNGENST
;
A
#
# COMPACT_ATOMS: atom_id res chain seq x y z
N MET A 1 -7.83 -18.69 0.66
CA MET A 1 -7.65 -18.00 1.94
C MET A 1 -9.03 -17.57 2.43
N HIS A 2 -9.53 -18.20 3.50
CA HIS A 2 -10.89 -17.93 4.02
C HIS A 2 -10.92 -17.06 5.26
N LEU A 3 -9.76 -16.84 5.90
CA LEU A 3 -9.68 -16.02 7.11
C LEU A 3 -9.69 -14.55 6.72
N MET A 4 -10.67 -13.83 7.26
CA MET A 4 -10.90 -12.41 7.07
C MET A 4 -10.82 -11.68 8.41
N TYR A 5 -10.74 -10.35 8.39
CA TYR A 5 -10.78 -9.53 9.60
C TYR A 5 -11.38 -8.14 9.37
N THR A 6 -11.84 -7.52 10.45
CA THR A 6 -12.10 -6.07 10.57
C THR A 6 -11.16 -5.47 11.62
N THR A 7 -10.92 -4.16 11.54
CA THR A 7 -10.10 -3.45 12.54
C THR A 7 -11.04 -2.75 13.50
N ASP A 8 -10.94 -3.07 14.79
CA ASP A 8 -11.69 -2.36 15.82
C ASP A 8 -11.14 -0.94 15.99
N LEU A 9 -11.99 0.08 15.81
CA LEU A 9 -11.60 1.48 15.92
C LEU A 9 -11.23 1.88 17.36
N ALA A 10 -11.77 1.21 18.37
CA ALA A 10 -11.50 1.55 19.77
C ALA A 10 -10.15 1.00 20.24
N THR A 11 -9.81 -0.23 19.88
CA THR A 11 -8.57 -0.90 20.35
C THR A 11 -7.47 -0.99 19.31
N GLY A 12 -7.77 -0.78 18.04
CA GLY A 12 -6.85 -0.99 16.91
C GLY A 12 -6.52 -2.46 16.63
N LYS A 13 -7.16 -3.41 17.33
CA LYS A 13 -6.92 -4.85 17.16
C LYS A 13 -7.74 -5.41 16.00
N ARG A 14 -7.25 -6.51 15.43
CA ARG A 14 -7.96 -7.26 14.38
C ARG A 14 -8.97 -8.21 15.01
N VAL A 15 -10.22 -8.17 14.53
CA VAL A 15 -11.27 -9.14 14.87
C VAL A 15 -11.45 -10.07 13.69
N TYR A 16 -11.17 -11.36 13.89
CA TYR A 16 -11.16 -12.36 12.81
C TYR A 16 -12.54 -12.97 12.56
N THR A 17 -12.82 -13.30 11.31
CA THR A 17 -14.09 -13.87 10.86
C THR A 17 -13.90 -14.64 9.56
N LEU A 18 -14.85 -15.52 9.23
CA LEU A 18 -14.93 -16.18 7.92
C LEU A 18 -15.94 -15.48 6.98
N LYS A 19 -16.70 -14.51 7.50
CA LYS A 19 -17.68 -13.75 6.73
C LYS A 19 -16.98 -12.70 5.86
N LYS A 20 -17.52 -12.47 4.65
CA LYS A 20 -17.04 -11.42 3.72
C LYS A 20 -17.56 -10.01 4.07
N VAL A 21 -18.66 -9.94 4.81
CA VAL A 21 -19.28 -8.69 5.26
C VAL A 21 -19.73 -8.88 6.71
N VAL A 22 -19.44 -7.91 7.55
CA VAL A 22 -19.88 -7.82 8.95
C VAL A 22 -20.43 -6.42 9.15
N ASP A 23 -21.67 -6.31 9.64
CA ASP A 23 -22.32 -5.02 9.94
C ASP A 23 -22.31 -3.99 8.79
N GLY A 24 -22.39 -4.49 7.54
CA GLY A 24 -22.36 -3.66 6.34
C GLY A 24 -20.96 -3.30 5.83
N GLU A 25 -19.91 -3.58 6.61
CA GLU A 25 -18.52 -3.36 6.21
C GLU A 25 -17.89 -4.60 5.55
N ALA A 26 -17.17 -4.37 4.45
CA ALA A 26 -16.43 -5.42 3.76
C ALA A 26 -15.18 -5.82 4.55
N THR A 27 -15.02 -7.12 4.80
CA THR A 27 -13.89 -7.65 5.56
C THR A 27 -12.64 -7.79 4.71
N GLN A 28 -11.47 -7.65 5.34
CA GLN A 28 -10.16 -7.71 4.67
C GLN A 28 -9.53 -9.10 4.82
N SER A 29 -8.74 -9.54 3.84
CA SER A 29 -7.99 -10.80 3.95
C SER A 29 -6.99 -10.73 5.11
N ALA A 30 -7.03 -11.70 6.01
CA ALA A 30 -6.06 -11.82 7.10
C ALA A 30 -4.65 -12.23 6.63
N HIS A 31 -4.55 -12.70 5.38
CA HIS A 31 -3.31 -13.18 4.80
C HIS A 31 -2.67 -12.10 3.92
N PRO A 32 -1.33 -11.94 3.97
CA PRO A 32 -0.63 -10.99 3.11
C PRO A 32 -0.68 -11.43 1.65
N ALA A 33 -0.49 -10.47 0.74
CA ALA A 33 -0.34 -10.76 -0.68
C ALA A 33 0.90 -11.66 -0.91
N ARG A 34 0.77 -12.63 -1.84
CA ARG A 34 1.87 -13.55 -2.16
C ARG A 34 3.03 -12.80 -2.80
N PHE A 35 4.24 -13.01 -2.28
CA PHE A 35 5.45 -12.56 -2.95
C PHE A 35 5.71 -13.38 -4.22
N SER A 36 6.03 -12.69 -5.31
CA SER A 36 6.48 -13.30 -6.56
C SER A 36 7.75 -12.59 -7.01
N PRO A 37 8.83 -13.33 -7.32
CA PRO A 37 10.04 -12.71 -7.85
C PRO A 37 9.79 -12.04 -9.22
N ASP A 38 8.91 -12.63 -10.03
CA ASP A 38 8.58 -12.15 -11.38
C ASP A 38 7.42 -11.12 -11.41
N ASP A 39 7.21 -10.38 -10.31
CA ASP A 39 6.14 -9.38 -10.22
C ASP A 39 6.39 -8.17 -11.15
N GLN A 40 5.77 -8.21 -12.33
CA GLN A 40 5.83 -7.18 -13.37
C GLN A 40 5.34 -5.80 -12.89
N TYR A 41 4.51 -5.73 -11.84
CA TYR A 41 3.97 -4.49 -11.31
C TYR A 41 4.75 -3.94 -10.11
N SER A 42 5.91 -4.51 -9.80
CA SER A 42 6.80 -4.05 -8.72
C SER A 42 7.16 -2.56 -8.84
N ARG A 43 7.59 -2.12 -10.03
CA ARG A 43 7.91 -0.70 -10.32
C ARG A 43 6.71 0.21 -10.08
N HIS A 44 5.55 -0.15 -10.63
CA HIS A 44 4.31 0.62 -10.49
C HIS A 44 3.91 0.78 -9.02
N ARG A 45 4.01 -0.30 -8.22
CA ARG A 45 3.71 -0.29 -6.79
C ARG A 45 4.64 0.65 -6.02
N VAL A 46 5.94 0.61 -6.31
CA VAL A 46 6.92 1.50 -5.65
C VAL A 46 6.66 2.96 -6.01
N THR A 47 6.38 3.27 -7.28
CA THR A 47 6.04 4.63 -7.73
C THR A 47 4.77 5.15 -7.06
N LEU A 48 3.72 4.33 -6.98
CA LEU A 48 2.50 4.69 -6.23
C LEU A 48 2.79 5.00 -4.77
N LYS A 49 3.50 4.10 -4.07
CA LYS A 49 3.87 4.32 -2.67
C LYS A 49 4.67 5.62 -2.49
N ARG A 50 5.62 5.92 -3.39
CA ARG A 50 6.41 7.16 -3.35
C ARG A 50 5.55 8.41 -3.54
N ARG A 51 4.60 8.40 -4.48
CA ARG A 51 3.72 9.56 -4.77
C ARG A 51 2.88 9.97 -3.56
N TYR A 52 2.41 8.97 -2.80
CA TYR A 52 1.63 9.19 -1.59
C TYR A 52 2.48 9.21 -0.31
N GLY A 53 3.81 9.18 -0.39
CA GLY A 53 4.66 9.20 0.81
C GLY A 53 4.52 7.96 1.71
N LEU A 54 4.04 6.83 1.16
CA LEU A 54 3.77 5.57 1.88
C LEU A 54 4.98 4.62 1.90
N LEU A 55 6.17 5.06 1.48
CA LEU A 55 7.38 4.25 1.61
C LEU A 55 7.77 4.15 3.10
N PRO A 56 8.24 2.99 3.59
CA PRO A 56 8.67 2.84 4.98
C PRO A 56 9.73 3.87 5.40
N SER A 57 10.61 4.29 4.47
CA SER A 57 11.61 5.33 4.70
C SER A 57 11.06 6.76 4.78
N GLN A 58 9.82 6.98 4.30
CA GLN A 58 9.15 8.29 4.25
C GLN A 58 8.11 8.46 5.36
N LEU A 59 7.62 7.36 5.95
CA LEU A 59 6.70 7.40 7.08
C LEU A 59 7.40 7.98 8.32
N GLN A 60 7.34 9.30 8.47
CA GLN A 60 7.54 9.93 9.78
C GLN A 60 6.42 9.45 10.71
N LYS A 61 6.74 9.26 11.99
CA LYS A 61 5.94 8.47 12.96
C LYS A 61 4.49 8.94 13.18
N GLN A 62 4.02 10.03 12.58
CA GLN A 62 2.67 10.57 12.70
C GLN A 62 2.34 11.40 11.45
N VAL A 63 1.05 11.64 11.22
CA VAL A 63 0.39 12.42 10.15
C VAL A 63 -0.26 11.56 9.06
N THR A 64 -1.39 10.96 9.43
CA THR A 64 -2.53 10.75 8.52
C THR A 64 -3.26 12.08 8.37
N GLN A 65 -2.86 12.90 7.41
CA GLN A 65 -3.75 13.90 6.82
C GLN A 65 -3.69 13.77 5.30
N ASP A 66 -4.86 13.93 4.69
CA ASP A 66 -5.22 13.79 3.27
C ASP A 66 -4.03 13.69 2.31
N LEU A 67 -3.73 12.46 1.90
CA LEU A 67 -2.59 12.10 1.06
C LEU A 67 -2.81 12.63 -0.37
N GLN A 68 -2.51 13.90 -0.60
CA GLN A 68 -2.48 14.46 -1.95
C GLN A 68 -1.27 13.91 -2.73
N PRO A 69 -1.44 13.54 -4.01
CA PRO A 69 -0.34 13.02 -4.82
C PRO A 69 0.71 14.11 -5.03
N LYS A 70 1.96 13.84 -4.66
CA LYS A 70 3.08 14.73 -4.97
C LYS A 70 3.46 14.63 -6.46
N PRO A 71 3.79 15.74 -7.14
CA PRO A 71 4.21 15.71 -8.53
C PRO A 71 5.48 14.85 -8.69
N VAL A 72 5.47 13.97 -9.69
CA VAL A 72 6.63 13.15 -10.05
C VAL A 72 7.64 14.08 -10.72
N LYS A 73 8.81 14.28 -10.10
CA LYS A 73 9.96 14.82 -10.83
C LYS A 73 10.35 13.77 -11.85
N GLU A 74 10.35 14.14 -13.13
CA GLU A 74 10.86 13.27 -14.18
C GLU A 74 12.32 12.98 -13.86
N ASP A 75 12.67 11.70 -13.69
CA ASP A 75 14.06 11.30 -13.57
C ASP A 75 14.72 11.72 -14.90
N GLU A 76 15.63 12.71 -14.83
CA GLU A 76 16.42 13.16 -15.99
C GLU A 76 17.02 11.92 -16.65
N LYS A 77 16.55 11.61 -17.86
CA LYS A 77 17.22 10.64 -18.71
C LYS A 77 18.57 11.27 -19.07
N ASN A 78 19.63 10.82 -18.41
CA ASN A 78 20.99 11.04 -18.88
C ASN A 78 21.11 10.38 -20.26
N GLY A 79 20.86 11.18 -21.29
CA GLY A 79 21.18 10.87 -22.66
C GLY A 79 22.66 11.07 -22.85
N GLU A 80 23.43 9.99 -22.76
CA GLU A 80 24.75 9.92 -23.37
C GLU A 80 24.69 8.83 -24.44
N ASN A 81 24.33 9.25 -25.65
CA ASN A 81 24.65 8.56 -26.89
C ASN A 81 25.12 9.63 -27.90
N SER A 82 26.44 9.84 -27.96
CA SER A 82 27.19 10.42 -29.08
C SER A 82 28.65 10.01 -28.85
N THR A 83 29.24 9.09 -29.60
CA THR A 83 29.60 9.17 -31.02
C THR A 83 29.80 7.75 -31.56
#